data_AF-A0A382KLT1-F1
#
_entry.id   AF-A0A382KLT1-F1
#
_cell.length_a   1.000
_cell.length_b   1.000
_cell.length_c   1.000
_cell.angle_alpha   90.00
_cell.angle_beta   90.00
_cell.angle_gamma   90.00
#
_symmetry.space_group_name_H-M   'P 1'
#
loop_
_entity.id
_entity.type
_entity.pdbx_description
1 polymer ?
#
loop_
_entity_poly.entity_id
_entity_poly.type
_entity_poly.pdbx_seq_one_letter_code
_entity_poly.pdbx_strand_id
1 'polypeptide(L)'
;IASKISSYQEAVEGTQQNNEYFIKNRNGNCKFLNVLQGENFAQADDWYEQMKKYSDPKQYPDNHFNGWSMGGQNMCDIHLALKRLVTLRYDGLLEDGKQDVMHFLGTSKLEWGVMLTAIQRAVRKYHNPNFIVTYDCASPFLCTANGQQYTNWRLDHNGKWSYIMEPAPDDKGFKQDTRPWDEECVKHHANWNPSPMSEGLLVNDVCKYGPGDLNKNNKEGNTSWDSFSYFLMMNHNVYTHIKSVQEANKAMDNGSYPNWLVNETFERQAVCEMIDRVFEIDDKDKALEFIDQNEKLWMMVPGTRGAIGKKTINASTQFNNLFEEI
;
A
#
# COMPACT_ATOMS: atom_id res chain seq x y z
N ILE A 1 -17.03 7.89 -16.23
CA ILE A 1 -15.96 8.32 -15.29
C ILE A 1 -16.20 9.79 -14.96
N ALA A 2 -16.18 10.17 -13.68
CA ALA A 2 -16.64 11.49 -13.21
C ALA A 2 -15.80 12.69 -13.67
N SER A 3 -14.54 12.49 -14.07
CA SER A 3 -13.63 13.58 -14.46
C SER A 3 -13.72 14.03 -15.92
N LYS A 4 -14.36 13.25 -16.81
CA LYS A 4 -14.32 13.43 -18.28
C LYS A 4 -12.91 13.48 -18.92
N ILE A 5 -11.87 13.17 -18.15
CA ILE A 5 -10.49 13.00 -18.66
C ILE A 5 -10.41 11.66 -19.38
N SER A 6 -9.85 11.67 -20.58
CA SER A 6 -9.83 10.54 -21.52
C SER A 6 -8.45 10.24 -22.10
N SER A 7 -7.46 11.12 -21.90
CA SER A 7 -6.09 10.91 -22.38
C SER A 7 -5.03 11.20 -21.31
N TYR A 8 -3.82 10.66 -21.54
CA TYR A 8 -2.65 10.95 -20.72
C TYR A 8 -2.36 12.46 -20.66
N GLN A 9 -2.41 13.14 -21.80
CA GLN A 9 -2.13 14.57 -21.90
C GLN A 9 -3.16 15.41 -21.13
N GLU A 10 -4.45 15.07 -21.22
CA GLU A 10 -5.50 15.74 -20.42
C GLU A 10 -5.27 15.53 -18.91
N ALA A 11 -4.78 14.35 -18.50
CA ALA A 11 -4.44 14.08 -17.10
C ALA A 11 -3.23 14.89 -16.62
N VAL A 12 -2.21 15.04 -17.47
CA VAL A 12 -1.04 15.89 -17.23
C VAL A 12 -1.47 17.34 -17.07
N GLU A 13 -2.22 17.89 -18.04
CA GLU A 13 -2.66 19.29 -18.03
C GLU A 13 -3.54 19.59 -16.83
N GLY A 14 -4.51 18.73 -16.54
CA GLY A 14 -5.36 18.87 -15.36
C GLY A 14 -4.56 18.82 -14.05
N THR A 15 -3.53 17.98 -13.97
CA THR A 15 -2.66 17.90 -12.79
C THR A 15 -1.79 19.14 -12.65
N GLN A 16 -1.24 19.68 -13.74
CA GLN A 16 -0.48 20.93 -13.72
C GLN A 16 -1.33 22.09 -13.22
N GLN A 17 -2.56 22.24 -13.75
CA GLN A 17 -3.50 23.27 -13.30
C GLN A 17 -3.79 23.16 -11.79
N ASN A 18 -4.01 21.95 -11.29
CA ASN A 18 -4.19 21.70 -9.86
C ASN A 18 -2.95 22.08 -9.05
N ASN A 19 -1.76 21.65 -9.49
CA ASN A 19 -0.52 21.93 -8.79
C ASN A 19 -0.22 23.43 -8.74
N GLU A 20 -0.38 24.15 -9.86
CA GLU A 20 -0.25 25.60 -9.93
C GLU A 20 -1.21 26.31 -8.97
N TYR A 21 -2.47 25.85 -8.91
CA TYR A 21 -3.45 26.35 -7.96
C TYR A 21 -2.99 26.15 -6.51
N PHE A 22 -2.52 24.97 -6.14
CA PHE A 22 -2.05 24.70 -4.78
C PHE A 22 -0.79 25.50 -4.41
N ILE A 23 0.16 25.62 -5.32
CA ILE A 23 1.34 26.49 -5.13
C ILE A 23 0.92 27.93 -4.87
N LYS A 24 -0.05 28.45 -5.63
CA LYS A 24 -0.50 29.86 -5.53
C LYS A 24 -1.32 30.14 -4.28
N ASN A 25 -2.11 29.17 -3.80
CA ASN A 25 -3.13 29.39 -2.78
C ASN A 25 -2.80 28.75 -1.41
N ARG A 26 -1.65 28.07 -1.27
CA ARG A 26 -1.22 27.54 0.03
C ARG A 26 -0.92 28.67 1.01
N ASN A 27 -1.17 28.39 2.29
CA ASN A 27 -0.93 29.30 3.42
C ASN A 27 0.01 28.72 4.49
N GLY A 28 0.57 27.52 4.24
CA GLY A 28 1.47 26.84 5.17
C GLY A 28 0.80 25.95 6.22
N ASN A 29 -0.54 25.88 6.28
CA ASN A 29 -1.26 25.12 7.31
C ASN A 29 -1.29 23.60 7.08
N CYS A 30 -0.92 23.13 5.89
CA CYS A 30 -0.83 21.71 5.57
C CYS A 30 0.33 21.42 4.61
N LYS A 31 0.76 20.15 4.59
CA LYS A 31 1.72 19.63 3.63
C LYS A 31 1.00 19.18 2.37
N PHE A 32 1.58 19.45 1.19
CA PHE A 32 1.11 18.92 -0.10
C PHE A 32 2.08 17.87 -0.63
N LEU A 33 1.59 16.78 -1.20
CA LEU A 33 2.40 15.75 -1.83
C LEU A 33 2.18 15.77 -3.34
N ASN A 34 3.27 15.74 -4.11
CA ASN A 34 3.21 15.72 -5.57
C ASN A 34 2.93 14.31 -6.07
N VAL A 35 1.90 14.14 -6.90
CA VAL A 35 1.50 12.81 -7.36
C VAL A 35 2.29 12.40 -8.60
N LEU A 36 2.90 11.21 -8.54
CA LEU A 36 3.52 10.54 -9.66
C LEU A 36 2.50 9.58 -10.28
N GLN A 37 2.32 9.64 -11.60
CA GLN A 37 1.41 8.76 -12.35
C GLN A 37 2.15 8.17 -13.56
N GLY A 38 1.39 7.58 -14.49
CA GLY A 38 1.87 6.89 -15.68
C GLY A 38 1.33 5.47 -15.73
N GLU A 39 0.78 5.06 -16.88
CA GLU A 39 0.24 3.70 -17.08
C GLU A 39 1.33 2.70 -17.50
N ASN A 40 2.48 3.22 -17.94
CA ASN A 40 3.69 2.48 -18.30
C ASN A 40 4.94 3.27 -17.89
N PHE A 41 6.12 2.69 -18.06
CA PHE A 41 7.40 3.27 -17.61
C PHE A 41 7.73 4.59 -18.33
N ALA A 42 7.53 4.65 -19.65
CA ALA A 42 7.80 5.87 -20.43
C ALA A 42 6.91 7.04 -19.99
N GLN A 43 5.61 6.78 -19.78
CA GLN A 43 4.71 7.78 -19.21
C GLN A 43 5.07 8.15 -17.78
N ALA A 44 5.57 7.21 -16.97
CA ALA A 44 5.98 7.51 -15.61
C ALA A 44 7.21 8.43 -15.54
N ASP A 45 8.15 8.26 -16.48
CA ASP A 45 9.32 9.13 -16.62
C ASP A 45 8.95 10.50 -17.16
N ASP A 46 8.15 10.56 -18.23
CA ASP A 46 7.64 11.82 -18.76
C ASP A 46 6.83 12.59 -17.71
N TRP A 47 5.93 11.91 -16.97
CA TRP A 47 5.16 12.54 -15.91
C TRP A 47 6.05 13.14 -14.82
N TYR A 48 7.10 12.42 -14.42
CA TYR A 48 8.05 12.93 -13.44
C TYR A 48 8.74 14.20 -13.93
N GLU A 49 9.28 14.19 -15.15
CA GLU A 49 9.97 15.35 -15.72
C GLU A 49 9.05 16.58 -15.79
N GLN A 50 7.77 16.38 -16.11
CA GLN A 50 6.80 17.47 -16.17
C GLN A 50 6.38 18.00 -14.79
N MET A 51 6.27 17.13 -13.78
CA MET A 51 5.72 17.49 -12.47
C MET A 51 6.78 17.85 -11.43
N LYS A 52 8.04 17.43 -11.60
CA LYS A 52 9.06 17.54 -10.55
C LYS A 52 9.33 18.97 -10.08
N LYS A 53 9.16 19.95 -10.98
CA LYS A 53 9.26 21.38 -10.70
C LYS A 53 8.44 21.85 -9.50
N TYR A 54 7.27 21.26 -9.24
CA TYR A 54 6.41 21.66 -8.12
C TYR A 54 6.97 21.24 -6.75
N SER A 55 7.90 20.29 -6.75
CA SER A 55 8.61 19.83 -5.55
C SER A 55 9.99 20.49 -5.40
N ASP A 56 10.47 21.25 -6.38
CA ASP A 56 11.83 21.83 -6.40
C ASP A 56 11.90 23.14 -5.57
N PRO A 57 12.66 23.16 -4.46
CA PRO A 57 12.85 24.37 -3.66
C PRO A 57 13.62 25.48 -4.38
N LYS A 58 14.38 25.19 -5.44
CA LYS A 58 15.04 26.22 -6.26
C LYS A 58 14.01 27.01 -7.07
N GLN A 59 12.96 26.34 -7.52
CA GLN A 59 11.88 26.96 -8.28
C GLN A 59 10.82 27.57 -7.36
N TYR A 60 10.49 26.90 -6.24
CA TYR A 60 9.51 27.36 -5.27
C TYR A 60 10.08 27.31 -3.83
N PRO A 61 10.92 28.29 -3.41
CA PRO A 61 11.62 28.27 -2.13
C PRO A 61 10.72 28.09 -0.90
N ASP A 62 9.59 28.80 -0.87
CA ASP A 62 8.67 28.80 0.29
C ASP A 62 7.45 27.90 0.08
N ASN A 63 7.20 27.49 -1.17
CA ASN A 63 5.91 26.94 -1.60
C ASN A 63 6.00 25.57 -2.26
N HIS A 64 7.19 24.97 -2.43
CA HIS A 64 7.34 23.65 -3.01
C HIS A 64 6.54 22.57 -2.25
N PHE A 65 6.15 21.51 -2.93
CA PHE A 65 5.47 20.38 -2.32
C PHE A 65 6.41 19.61 -1.39
N ASN A 66 5.83 19.05 -0.33
CA ASN A 66 6.52 18.55 0.85
C ASN A 66 6.80 17.03 0.80
N GLY A 67 6.70 16.44 -0.38
CA GLY A 67 6.84 15.01 -0.57
C GLY A 67 6.11 14.50 -1.81
N TRP A 68 5.90 13.19 -1.86
CA TRP A 68 5.50 12.46 -3.06
C TRP A 68 4.36 11.48 -2.79
N SER A 69 3.45 11.35 -3.75
CA SER A 69 2.45 10.28 -3.78
C SER A 69 2.73 9.37 -4.96
N MET A 70 2.97 8.09 -4.70
CA MET A 70 3.19 7.07 -5.71
C MET A 70 1.82 6.59 -6.22
N GLY A 71 1.51 6.92 -7.46
CA GLY A 71 0.35 6.44 -8.21
C GLY A 71 0.76 5.71 -9.50
N GLY A 72 -0.23 5.25 -10.27
CA GLY A 72 -0.02 4.56 -11.53
C GLY A 72 0.89 3.33 -11.38
N GLN A 73 1.87 3.19 -12.27
CA GLN A 73 2.85 2.10 -12.18
C GLN A 73 3.83 2.26 -11.01
N ASN A 74 4.12 3.49 -10.55
CA ASN A 74 5.07 3.73 -9.45
C ASN A 74 4.66 3.02 -8.15
N MET A 75 3.36 2.81 -7.92
CA MET A 75 2.84 2.07 -6.75
C MET A 75 2.62 0.57 -6.99
N CYS A 76 2.79 0.10 -8.23
CA CYS A 76 2.52 -1.27 -8.62
C CYS A 76 3.78 -2.08 -8.88
N ASP A 77 4.91 -1.42 -9.16
CA ASP A 77 6.14 -2.04 -9.61
C ASP A 77 7.33 -1.56 -8.76
N ILE A 78 8.00 -2.48 -8.08
CA ILE A 78 9.12 -2.16 -7.18
C ILE A 78 10.37 -1.73 -7.95
N HIS A 79 10.60 -2.26 -9.15
CA HIS A 79 11.76 -1.85 -9.97
C HIS A 79 11.61 -0.38 -10.37
N LEU A 80 10.43 0.01 -10.88
CA LEU A 80 10.13 1.41 -11.18
C LEU A 80 10.19 2.30 -9.94
N ALA A 81 9.62 1.85 -8.81
CA ALA A 81 9.63 2.61 -7.57
C ALA A 81 11.06 2.91 -7.07
N LEU A 82 11.95 1.92 -7.14
CA LEU A 82 13.37 2.09 -6.75
C LEU A 82 14.10 3.04 -7.71
N LYS A 83 13.92 2.90 -9.03
CA LYS A 83 14.53 3.83 -10.01
C LYS A 83 14.06 5.26 -9.77
N ARG A 84 12.78 5.45 -9.46
CA ARG A 84 12.21 6.76 -9.12
C ARG A 84 12.81 7.33 -7.84
N LEU A 85 12.93 6.53 -6.77
CA LEU A 85 13.53 6.97 -5.51
C LEU A 85 15.01 7.36 -5.66
N VAL A 86 15.79 6.57 -6.40
CA VAL A 86 17.18 6.90 -6.73
C VAL A 86 17.24 8.22 -7.51
N THR A 87 16.41 8.36 -8.54
CA THR A 87 16.34 9.60 -9.32
C THR A 87 15.99 10.81 -8.43
N LEU A 88 14.99 10.68 -7.56
CA LEU A 88 14.59 11.74 -6.63
C LEU A 88 15.72 12.16 -5.68
N ARG A 89 16.47 11.18 -5.13
CA ARG A 89 17.65 11.45 -4.30
C ARG A 89 18.68 12.30 -5.05
N TYR A 90 19.07 11.88 -6.25
CA TYR A 90 20.14 12.57 -6.99
C TYR A 90 19.70 13.88 -7.65
N ASP A 91 18.39 14.06 -7.88
CA ASP A 91 17.84 15.32 -8.36
C ASP A 91 17.65 16.34 -7.21
N GLY A 92 17.93 15.97 -5.96
CA GLY A 92 17.78 16.83 -4.77
C GLY A 92 16.32 17.04 -4.36
N LEU A 93 15.48 16.02 -4.60
CA LEU A 93 14.03 16.04 -4.40
C LEU A 93 13.54 14.96 -3.42
N LEU A 94 14.44 14.43 -2.59
CA LEU A 94 14.16 13.51 -1.49
C LEU A 94 14.78 14.01 -0.17
N GLU A 95 14.91 15.33 -0.03
CA GLU A 95 15.76 15.96 0.99
C GLU A 95 15.07 16.08 2.36
N ASP A 96 15.89 16.00 3.41
CA ASP A 96 15.48 16.18 4.80
C ASP A 96 14.89 17.58 5.05
N GLY A 97 13.75 17.63 5.73
CA GLY A 97 12.98 18.83 6.03
C GLY A 97 12.19 19.36 4.84
N LYS A 98 12.27 18.69 3.68
CA LYS A 98 11.65 19.16 2.42
C LYS A 98 10.69 18.13 1.85
N GLN A 99 11.18 16.97 1.43
CA GLN A 99 10.38 15.89 0.83
C GLN A 99 10.33 14.67 1.76
N ASP A 100 9.95 14.90 3.01
CA ASP A 100 10.00 13.89 4.07
C ASP A 100 8.91 12.82 3.96
N VAL A 101 7.86 13.02 3.16
CA VAL A 101 6.71 12.11 3.14
C VAL A 101 6.55 11.49 1.77
N MET A 102 6.45 10.16 1.73
CA MET A 102 6.04 9.42 0.54
C MET A 102 4.81 8.58 0.84
N HIS A 103 3.77 8.71 0.01
CA HIS A 103 2.51 7.99 0.16
C HIS A 103 2.27 7.02 -0.99
N PHE A 104 2.08 5.73 -0.71
CA PHE A 104 1.74 4.73 -1.71
C PHE A 104 0.24 4.51 -1.74
N LEU A 105 -0.39 4.89 -2.86
CA LEU A 105 -1.85 4.86 -3.00
C LEU A 105 -2.37 3.42 -3.08
N GLY A 106 -3.39 3.08 -2.29
CA GLY A 106 -4.17 1.85 -2.46
C GLY A 106 -3.39 0.54 -2.35
N THR A 107 -2.47 0.43 -1.39
CA THR A 107 -1.64 -0.76 -1.17
C THR A 107 -2.24 -1.67 -0.09
N SER A 108 -2.65 -2.89 -0.47
CA SER A 108 -3.39 -3.81 0.43
C SER A 108 -2.75 -5.18 0.62
N LYS A 109 -1.52 -5.40 0.13
CA LYS A 109 -0.78 -6.66 0.32
C LYS A 109 0.14 -6.53 1.53
N LEU A 110 0.13 -7.53 2.42
CA LEU A 110 0.98 -7.54 3.62
C LEU A 110 2.47 -7.49 3.25
N GLU A 111 2.85 -8.17 2.17
CA GLU A 111 4.22 -8.22 1.64
C GLU A 111 4.70 -6.85 1.16
N TRP A 112 3.81 -6.06 0.56
CA TRP A 112 4.14 -4.68 0.21
C TRP A 112 4.34 -3.82 1.46
N GLY A 113 3.54 -3.99 2.52
CA GLY A 113 3.73 -3.26 3.77
C GLY A 113 5.12 -3.42 4.39
N VAL A 114 5.65 -4.65 4.41
CA VAL A 114 7.02 -4.90 4.91
C VAL A 114 8.10 -4.42 3.94
N MET A 115 7.88 -4.53 2.64
CA MET A 115 8.80 -3.99 1.63
C MET A 115 8.90 -2.46 1.71
N LEU A 116 7.77 -1.76 1.88
CA LEU A 116 7.74 -0.32 2.09
C LEU A 116 8.46 0.09 3.39
N THR A 117 8.40 -0.75 4.42
CA THR A 117 9.18 -0.55 5.66
C THR A 117 10.68 -0.65 5.38
N ALA A 118 11.11 -1.60 4.53
CA ALA A 118 12.52 -1.71 4.11
C ALA A 118 12.99 -0.48 3.31
N ILE A 119 12.17 0.03 2.38
CA ILE A 119 12.45 1.29 1.66
C ILE A 119 12.63 2.44 2.65
N GLN A 120 11.69 2.61 3.58
CA GLN A 120 11.77 3.69 4.57
C GLN A 120 13.07 3.62 5.37
N ARG A 121 13.44 2.42 5.84
CA ARG A 121 14.68 2.20 6.61
C ARG A 121 15.92 2.54 5.78
N ALA A 122 15.98 2.10 4.53
CA ALA A 122 17.11 2.36 3.64
C ALA A 122 17.27 3.86 3.34
N VAL A 123 16.19 4.56 2.97
CA VAL A 123 16.23 6.01 2.71
C VAL A 123 16.65 6.78 3.97
N ARG A 124 16.13 6.40 5.15
CA ARG A 124 16.53 7.01 6.42
C ARG A 124 18.00 6.84 6.75
N LYS A 125 18.54 5.66 6.47
CA LYS A 125 19.92 5.29 6.77
C LYS A 125 20.92 6.07 5.91
N TYR A 126 20.60 6.27 4.63
CA TYR A 126 21.59 6.77 3.66
C TYR A 126 21.33 8.17 3.12
N HIS A 127 20.15 8.78 3.34
CA HIS A 127 19.83 10.06 2.71
C HIS A 127 18.98 11.01 3.56
N ASN A 128 17.75 10.61 3.94
CA ASN A 128 16.81 11.47 4.65
C ASN A 128 16.31 10.80 5.95
N PRO A 129 16.88 11.13 7.13
CA PRO A 129 16.54 10.48 8.40
C PRO A 129 15.10 10.71 8.86
N ASN A 130 14.42 11.76 8.37
CA ASN A 130 13.03 12.06 8.68
C ASN A 130 12.03 11.46 7.68
N PHE A 131 12.50 10.73 6.66
CA PHE A 131 11.65 10.17 5.62
C PHE A 131 10.59 9.21 6.18
N ILE A 132 9.32 9.38 5.80
CA ILE A 132 8.19 8.56 6.22
C ILE A 132 7.50 8.01 4.98
N VAL A 133 7.35 6.70 4.94
CA VAL A 133 6.48 6.01 3.99
C VAL A 133 5.13 5.78 4.65
N THR A 134 4.07 6.11 3.94
CA THR A 134 2.67 5.81 4.32
C THR A 134 1.99 5.08 3.17
N TYR A 135 0.92 4.35 3.47
CA TYR A 135 0.04 3.76 2.46
C TYR A 135 -1.38 3.64 3.02
N ASP A 136 -2.36 3.53 2.13
CA ASP A 136 -3.76 3.35 2.48
C ASP A 136 -4.38 2.10 1.82
N CYS A 137 -5.40 1.53 2.46
CA CYS A 137 -6.26 0.56 1.81
C CYS A 137 -7.67 0.54 2.41
N ALA A 138 -8.66 0.20 1.58
CA ALA A 138 -10.04 0.00 2.02
C ALA A 138 -10.32 -1.44 2.51
N SER A 139 -9.34 -2.35 2.43
CA SER A 139 -9.53 -3.78 2.68
C SER A 139 -10.14 -4.13 4.04
N PRO A 140 -9.75 -3.49 5.17
CA PRO A 140 -10.40 -3.74 6.46
C PRO A 140 -11.91 -3.46 6.45
N PHE A 141 -12.33 -2.43 5.73
CA PHE A 141 -13.73 -2.00 5.64
C PHE A 141 -14.52 -2.85 4.63
N LEU A 142 -13.93 -3.13 3.47
CA LEU A 142 -14.54 -3.97 2.44
C LEU A 142 -14.70 -5.42 2.91
N CYS A 143 -13.78 -5.92 3.74
CA CYS A 143 -13.90 -7.21 4.41
C CYS A 143 -15.21 -7.29 5.22
N THR A 144 -15.44 -6.32 6.10
CA THR A 144 -16.68 -6.25 6.89
C THR A 144 -17.92 -6.08 6.03
N ALA A 145 -17.86 -5.25 4.99
CA ALA A 145 -18.98 -5.06 4.06
C ALA A 145 -19.41 -6.38 3.37
N ASN A 146 -18.47 -7.33 3.22
CA ASN A 146 -18.71 -8.67 2.67
C ASN A 146 -19.04 -9.72 3.75
N GLY A 147 -19.35 -9.32 4.99
CA GLY A 147 -19.67 -10.23 6.09
C GLY A 147 -18.46 -11.01 6.63
N GLN A 148 -17.26 -10.50 6.42
CA GLN A 148 -16.01 -11.11 6.88
C GLN A 148 -15.34 -10.29 7.98
N GLN A 149 -14.50 -10.95 8.77
CA GLN A 149 -13.62 -10.33 9.75
C GLN A 149 -12.20 -10.85 9.58
N TYR A 150 -11.23 -10.05 10.01
CA TYR A 150 -9.84 -10.47 10.10
C TYR A 150 -9.71 -11.43 11.27
N THR A 151 -9.16 -12.61 11.05
CA THR A 151 -9.02 -13.61 12.10
C THR A 151 -7.59 -13.73 12.57
N ASN A 152 -6.61 -13.67 11.66
CA ASN A 152 -5.18 -13.63 11.96
C ASN A 152 -4.34 -13.15 10.75
N TRP A 153 -3.07 -13.55 10.72
CA TRP A 153 -2.15 -13.40 9.60
C TRP A 153 -1.36 -14.70 9.36
N ARG A 154 -0.89 -14.88 8.12
CA ARG A 154 0.04 -15.96 7.76
C ARG A 154 1.43 -15.38 7.50
N LEU A 155 2.45 -15.94 8.16
CA LEU A 155 3.84 -15.48 8.13
C LEU A 155 4.86 -16.62 8.00
N ASP A 156 4.45 -17.77 7.47
CA ASP A 156 5.37 -18.91 7.28
C ASP A 156 6.56 -18.50 6.40
N HIS A 157 7.77 -18.88 6.82
CA HIS A 157 8.98 -18.64 6.03
C HIS A 157 8.88 -19.39 4.69
N ASN A 158 9.25 -18.73 3.59
CA ASN A 158 9.04 -19.18 2.21
C ASN A 158 7.58 -19.48 1.86
N GLY A 159 6.62 -18.96 2.63
CA GLY A 159 5.19 -19.00 2.36
C GLY A 159 4.69 -17.71 1.70
N LYS A 160 3.39 -17.68 1.38
CA LYS A 160 2.69 -16.44 0.99
C LYS A 160 2.28 -15.69 2.24
N TRP A 161 2.74 -14.45 2.42
CA TRP A 161 2.29 -13.68 3.58
C TRP A 161 0.97 -12.99 3.29
N SER A 162 0.04 -13.04 4.24
CA SER A 162 -1.30 -12.51 4.02
C SER A 162 -2.05 -12.18 5.31
N TYR A 163 -2.87 -11.12 5.23
CA TYR A 163 -4.02 -10.96 6.12
C TYR A 163 -4.99 -12.12 5.88
N ILE A 164 -5.49 -12.74 6.95
CA ILE A 164 -6.49 -13.79 6.85
C ILE A 164 -7.85 -13.19 7.22
N MET A 165 -8.80 -13.38 6.32
CA MET A 165 -10.16 -12.88 6.41
C MET A 165 -11.11 -14.06 6.25
N GLU A 166 -12.02 -14.22 7.20
CA GLU A 166 -12.97 -15.34 7.22
C GLU A 166 -14.39 -14.83 7.50
N PRO A 167 -15.44 -15.58 7.14
CA PRO A 167 -16.82 -15.20 7.45
C PRO A 167 -17.00 -14.98 8.95
N ALA A 168 -17.49 -13.83 9.35
CA ALA A 168 -17.77 -13.56 10.76
C ALA A 168 -19.05 -14.29 11.21
N PRO A 169 -19.23 -14.59 12.51
CA PRO A 169 -20.49 -15.09 13.03
C PRO A 169 -21.66 -14.16 12.65
N ASP A 170 -22.65 -14.72 11.96
CA ASP A 170 -23.82 -14.01 11.50
C ASP A 170 -25.04 -14.95 11.54
N ASP A 171 -25.72 -14.97 12.69
CA ASP A 171 -26.92 -15.77 12.88
C ASP A 171 -27.95 -14.98 13.69
N LYS A 172 -29.18 -14.89 13.14
CA LYS A 172 -30.31 -14.24 13.82
C LYS A 172 -30.72 -14.97 15.11
N GLY A 173 -30.39 -16.25 15.24
CA GLY A 173 -30.57 -17.02 16.48
C GLY A 173 -29.80 -16.46 17.67
N PHE A 174 -28.76 -15.65 17.43
CA PHE A 174 -27.91 -15.09 18.48
C PHE A 174 -28.41 -13.80 19.12
N LYS A 175 -29.61 -13.31 18.77
CA LYS A 175 -30.16 -12.05 19.33
C LYS A 175 -30.16 -11.98 20.87
N GLN A 176 -30.29 -13.12 21.54
CA GLN A 176 -30.30 -13.21 23.02
C GLN A 176 -29.00 -13.80 23.60
N ASP A 177 -28.00 -14.07 22.76
CA ASP A 177 -26.75 -14.69 23.19
C ASP A 177 -25.81 -13.66 23.81
N THR A 178 -25.61 -13.76 25.13
CA THR A 178 -24.75 -12.88 25.91
C THR A 178 -23.38 -13.49 26.20
N ARG A 179 -22.98 -14.55 25.49
CA ARG A 179 -21.61 -15.06 25.62
C ARG A 179 -20.63 -14.03 25.05
N PRO A 180 -19.36 -14.02 25.49
CA PRO A 180 -18.33 -13.19 24.89
C PRO A 180 -18.19 -13.49 23.39
N TRP A 181 -18.02 -12.45 22.57
CA TRP A 181 -17.84 -12.55 21.11
C TRP A 181 -16.64 -13.44 20.74
N ASP A 182 -15.54 -13.29 21.48
CA ASP A 182 -14.32 -14.07 21.24
C ASP A 182 -14.56 -15.57 21.45
N GLU A 183 -15.41 -15.97 22.40
CA GLU A 183 -15.75 -17.38 22.61
C GLU A 183 -16.52 -17.98 21.43
N GLU A 184 -17.32 -17.16 20.73
CA GLU A 184 -18.00 -17.61 19.53
C GLU A 184 -17.04 -17.68 18.34
N CYS A 185 -16.18 -16.67 18.19
CA CYS A 185 -15.18 -16.68 17.13
C CYS A 185 -14.21 -17.86 17.20
N VAL A 186 -13.82 -18.31 18.39
CA VAL A 186 -12.97 -19.50 18.58
C VAL A 186 -13.64 -20.80 18.10
N LYS A 187 -14.98 -20.89 18.15
CA LYS A 187 -15.72 -22.05 17.61
C LYS A 187 -15.79 -22.03 16.09
N HIS A 188 -15.83 -20.82 15.52
CA HIS A 188 -15.92 -20.60 14.08
C HIS A 188 -14.56 -20.64 13.37
N HIS A 189 -13.47 -20.26 14.06
CA HIS A 189 -12.14 -20.07 13.46
C HIS A 189 -11.05 -20.73 14.29
N ALA A 190 -10.26 -21.60 13.64
CA ALA A 190 -9.17 -22.32 14.31
C ALA A 190 -8.07 -21.40 14.86
N ASN A 191 -7.89 -20.23 14.27
CA ASN A 191 -6.82 -19.29 14.63
C ASN A 191 -7.36 -17.89 14.93
N TRP A 192 -8.48 -17.78 15.64
CA TRP A 192 -9.00 -16.49 16.08
C TRP A 192 -7.97 -15.71 16.90
N ASN A 193 -7.67 -14.49 16.48
CA ASN A 193 -6.84 -13.55 17.21
C ASN A 193 -7.68 -12.37 17.72
N PRO A 194 -8.03 -12.34 19.02
CA PRO A 194 -8.82 -11.25 19.58
C PRO A 194 -8.08 -9.92 19.49
N SER A 195 -8.85 -8.83 19.52
CA SER A 195 -8.30 -7.47 19.58
C SER A 195 -8.85 -6.71 20.78
N PRO A 196 -8.22 -5.59 21.18
CA PRO A 196 -8.82 -4.68 22.17
C PRO A 196 -10.21 -4.18 21.76
N MET A 197 -10.59 -4.30 20.48
CA MET A 197 -11.92 -3.93 19.98
C MET A 197 -12.95 -5.05 20.16
N SER A 198 -12.53 -6.31 20.31
CA SER A 198 -13.43 -7.43 20.63
C SER A 198 -13.53 -7.72 22.13
N GLU A 199 -12.61 -7.18 22.92
CA GLU A 199 -12.60 -7.33 24.37
C GLU A 199 -13.90 -6.81 25.00
N GLY A 200 -14.60 -7.70 25.70
CA GLY A 200 -15.86 -7.37 26.38
C GLY A 200 -17.09 -7.29 25.47
N LEU A 201 -16.95 -7.43 24.15
CA LEU A 201 -18.10 -7.56 23.25
C LEU A 201 -18.86 -8.85 23.53
N LEU A 202 -20.18 -8.78 23.48
CA LEU A 202 -21.06 -9.95 23.53
C LEU A 202 -21.53 -10.34 22.13
N VAL A 203 -21.96 -11.59 21.95
CA VAL A 203 -22.47 -12.05 20.66
C VAL A 203 -23.66 -11.21 20.18
N ASN A 204 -24.59 -10.85 21.07
CA ASN A 204 -25.73 -10.02 20.74
C ASN A 204 -25.43 -8.50 20.58
N ASP A 205 -24.21 -8.05 20.87
CA ASP A 205 -23.75 -6.71 20.48
C ASP A 205 -23.46 -6.64 18.98
N VAL A 206 -23.06 -7.78 18.37
CA VAL A 206 -22.77 -7.89 16.94
C VAL A 206 -23.98 -8.48 16.19
N CYS A 207 -24.53 -9.60 16.64
CA CYS A 207 -25.71 -10.24 16.06
C CYS A 207 -27.00 -9.66 16.64
N LYS A 208 -27.32 -8.42 16.24
CA LYS A 208 -28.39 -7.61 16.84
C LYS A 208 -29.81 -8.03 16.43
N TYR A 209 -30.01 -8.35 15.17
CA TYR A 209 -31.32 -8.69 14.61
C TYR A 209 -31.61 -10.18 14.79
N GLY A 210 -32.85 -10.48 15.18
CA GLY A 210 -33.42 -11.82 15.24
C GLY A 210 -34.42 -12.09 14.12
N PRO A 211 -34.99 -13.32 14.06
CA PRO A 211 -36.01 -13.66 13.07
C PRO A 211 -37.23 -12.74 13.21
N GLY A 212 -37.66 -12.13 12.10
CA GLY A 212 -38.80 -11.20 12.06
C GLY A 212 -38.48 -9.75 12.46
N ASP A 213 -37.25 -9.44 12.88
CA ASP A 213 -36.87 -8.05 13.12
C ASP A 213 -36.74 -7.27 11.81
N LEU A 214 -37.23 -6.04 11.81
CA LEU A 214 -37.16 -5.13 10.67
C LEU A 214 -36.08 -4.07 10.88
N ASN A 215 -35.33 -3.75 9.83
CA ASN A 215 -34.38 -2.64 9.82
C ASN A 215 -35.09 -1.28 9.71
N LYS A 216 -34.32 -0.18 9.73
CA LYS A 216 -34.83 1.20 9.61
C LYS A 216 -35.68 1.49 8.36
N ASN A 217 -35.62 0.63 7.34
CA ASN A 217 -36.39 0.74 6.11
C ASN A 217 -37.60 -0.22 6.10
N ASN A 218 -38.00 -0.77 7.26
CA ASN A 218 -39.08 -1.75 7.43
C ASN A 218 -38.87 -3.03 6.60
N LYS A 219 -37.61 -3.46 6.46
CA LYS A 219 -37.25 -4.69 5.74
C LYS A 219 -36.53 -5.65 6.67
N GLU A 220 -36.89 -6.92 6.60
CA GLU A 220 -36.10 -7.98 7.20
C GLU A 220 -34.85 -8.23 6.34
N GLY A 221 -33.66 -8.04 6.93
CA GLY A 221 -32.39 -8.28 6.24
C GLY A 221 -31.98 -9.75 6.26
N ASN A 222 -31.01 -10.12 5.43
CA ASN A 222 -30.42 -11.48 5.46
C ASN A 222 -29.43 -11.66 6.61
N THR A 223 -28.81 -10.57 7.06
CA THR A 223 -27.84 -10.55 8.15
C THR A 223 -28.51 -10.26 9.50
N SER A 224 -27.91 -10.74 10.57
CA SER A 224 -28.17 -10.36 11.96
C SER A 224 -27.54 -9.02 12.34
N TRP A 225 -26.69 -8.44 11.49
CA TRP A 225 -25.92 -7.24 11.82
C TRP A 225 -26.67 -5.94 11.59
N ASP A 226 -26.52 -5.00 12.50
CA ASP A 226 -26.93 -3.62 12.30
C ASP A 226 -25.75 -2.72 11.91
N SER A 227 -26.01 -1.42 11.69
CA SER A 227 -24.94 -0.48 11.30
C SER A 227 -23.84 -0.35 12.36
N PHE A 228 -24.16 -0.54 13.64
CA PHE A 228 -23.17 -0.49 14.70
C PHE A 228 -22.31 -1.75 14.72
N SER A 229 -22.88 -2.93 14.47
CA SER A 229 -22.14 -4.18 14.25
C SER A 229 -21.07 -4.03 13.17
N TYR A 230 -21.41 -3.42 12.03
CA TYR A 230 -20.43 -3.12 10.97
C TYR A 230 -19.30 -2.23 11.48
N PHE A 231 -19.58 -1.19 12.27
CA PHE A 231 -18.53 -0.33 12.82
C PHE A 231 -17.64 -1.07 13.82
N LEU A 232 -18.19 -1.91 14.70
CA LEU A 232 -17.40 -2.72 15.63
C LEU A 232 -16.41 -3.61 14.88
N MET A 233 -16.89 -4.33 13.86
CA MET A 233 -16.07 -5.25 13.08
C MET A 233 -15.06 -4.51 12.18
N MET A 234 -15.41 -3.34 11.64
CA MET A 234 -14.45 -2.49 10.91
C MET A 234 -13.30 -2.04 11.83
N ASN A 235 -13.59 -1.66 13.08
CA ASN A 235 -12.55 -1.27 14.04
C ASN A 235 -11.66 -2.47 14.42
N HIS A 236 -12.24 -3.65 14.67
CA HIS A 236 -11.48 -4.89 14.86
C HIS A 236 -10.55 -5.14 13.65
N ASN A 237 -11.08 -5.08 12.43
CA ASN A 237 -10.30 -5.33 11.22
C ASN A 237 -9.16 -4.32 11.03
N VAL A 238 -9.38 -3.03 11.32
CA VAL A 238 -8.32 -2.00 11.26
C VAL A 238 -7.20 -2.30 12.24
N TYR A 239 -7.55 -2.64 13.49
CA TYR A 239 -6.55 -3.03 14.49
C TYR A 239 -5.75 -4.24 14.01
N THR A 240 -6.43 -5.31 13.59
CA THR A 240 -5.78 -6.55 13.17
C THR A 240 -4.92 -6.32 11.93
N HIS A 241 -5.34 -5.47 10.98
CA HIS A 241 -4.53 -5.10 9.82
C HIS A 241 -3.20 -4.42 10.21
N ILE A 242 -3.24 -3.43 11.12
CA ILE A 242 -2.04 -2.77 11.63
C ILE A 242 -1.14 -3.79 12.36
N LYS A 243 -1.76 -4.63 13.21
CA LYS A 243 -1.04 -5.65 13.97
C LYS A 243 -0.35 -6.67 13.06
N SER A 244 -1.02 -7.15 12.00
CA SER A 244 -0.42 -8.05 11.00
C SER A 244 0.85 -7.46 10.39
N VAL A 245 0.85 -6.16 10.07
CA VAL A 245 2.02 -5.47 9.49
C VAL A 245 3.16 -5.37 10.51
N GLN A 246 2.84 -5.11 11.77
CA GLN A 246 3.84 -5.08 12.85
C GLN A 246 4.47 -6.47 13.06
N GLU A 247 3.66 -7.53 13.11
CA GLU A 247 4.17 -8.89 13.28
C GLU A 247 4.93 -9.38 12.05
N ALA A 248 4.51 -8.99 10.84
CA ALA A 248 5.26 -9.27 9.61
C ALA A 248 6.64 -8.60 9.62
N ASN A 249 6.74 -7.34 10.04
CA ASN A 249 8.03 -6.67 10.18
C ASN A 249 8.93 -7.37 11.22
N LYS A 250 8.38 -7.78 12.37
CA LYS A 250 9.15 -8.56 13.36
C LYS A 250 9.62 -9.90 12.82
N ALA A 251 8.77 -10.61 12.08
CA ALA A 251 9.14 -11.87 11.44
C ALA A 251 10.29 -11.67 10.45
N MET A 252 10.23 -10.60 9.64
CA MET A 252 11.29 -10.22 8.70
C MET A 252 12.60 -9.86 9.40
N ASP A 253 12.53 -9.09 10.48
CA ASP A 253 13.69 -8.72 11.30
C ASP A 253 14.34 -9.94 11.98
N ASN A 254 13.57 -11.00 12.23
CA ASN A 254 14.03 -12.27 12.77
C ASN A 254 14.40 -13.31 11.68
N GLY A 255 14.51 -12.90 10.41
CA GLY A 255 14.99 -13.76 9.32
C GLY A 255 13.93 -14.63 8.64
N SER A 256 12.63 -14.37 8.87
CA SER A 256 11.55 -15.01 8.13
C SER A 256 11.10 -14.17 6.93
N TYR A 257 10.94 -14.77 5.76
CA TYR A 257 10.59 -14.03 4.54
C TYR A 257 9.44 -14.71 3.80
N PRO A 258 8.54 -13.94 3.14
CA PRO A 258 7.63 -14.52 2.16
C PRO A 258 8.40 -14.96 0.91
N ASN A 259 7.87 -15.95 0.21
CA ASN A 259 8.47 -16.56 -0.99
C ASN A 259 8.80 -15.56 -2.12
N TRP A 260 8.11 -14.43 -2.19
CA TRP A 260 8.35 -13.41 -3.22
C TRP A 260 9.38 -12.35 -2.81
N LEU A 261 9.80 -12.32 -1.55
CA LEU A 261 10.80 -11.36 -1.05
C LEU A 261 12.14 -12.02 -0.73
N VAL A 262 12.33 -13.30 -1.06
CA VAL A 262 13.61 -13.98 -0.94
C VAL A 262 13.80 -14.97 -2.08
N ASN A 263 15.00 -15.01 -2.65
CA ASN A 263 15.45 -16.07 -3.56
C ASN A 263 16.54 -16.88 -2.84
N GLU A 264 16.33 -18.18 -2.67
CA GLU A 264 17.26 -19.08 -1.98
C GLU A 264 17.76 -20.23 -2.89
N THR A 265 17.64 -20.07 -4.22
CA THR A 265 17.94 -21.16 -5.17
C THR A 265 19.42 -21.54 -5.19
N PHE A 266 20.33 -20.56 -5.14
CA PHE A 266 21.79 -20.78 -5.16
C PHE A 266 22.46 -20.02 -4.02
N GLU A 267 22.25 -18.70 -3.99
CA GLU A 267 22.64 -17.82 -2.90
C GLU A 267 21.40 -17.09 -2.40
N ARG A 268 21.29 -16.91 -1.08
CA ARG A 268 20.18 -16.20 -0.46
C ARG A 268 20.25 -14.72 -0.84
N GLN A 269 19.23 -14.24 -1.54
CA GLN A 269 19.02 -12.83 -1.87
C GLN A 269 17.65 -12.38 -1.36
N ALA A 270 17.64 -11.60 -0.28
CA ALA A 270 16.40 -11.01 0.23
C ALA A 270 16.15 -9.64 -0.40
N VAL A 271 14.92 -9.38 -0.86
CA VAL A 271 14.52 -8.11 -1.49
C VAL A 271 14.82 -6.92 -0.58
N CYS A 272 14.59 -7.04 0.73
CA CYS A 272 14.87 -5.97 1.69
C CYS A 272 16.36 -5.63 1.82
N GLU A 273 17.25 -6.62 1.71
CA GLU A 273 18.70 -6.43 1.74
C GLU A 273 19.18 -5.78 0.44
N MET A 274 18.61 -6.20 -0.69
CA MET A 274 18.91 -5.58 -1.98
C MET A 274 18.40 -4.14 -2.05
N ILE A 275 17.27 -3.81 -1.41
CA ILE A 275 16.80 -2.43 -1.24
C ILE A 275 17.81 -1.61 -0.41
N ASP A 276 18.30 -2.12 0.72
CA ASP A 276 19.35 -1.42 1.51
C ASP A 276 20.59 -1.14 0.64
N ARG A 277 21.02 -2.15 -0.14
CA ARG A 277 22.17 -2.04 -1.05
C ARG A 277 21.98 -0.98 -2.14
N VAL A 278 20.78 -0.84 -2.70
CA VAL A 278 20.48 0.22 -3.69
C VAL A 278 20.80 1.60 -3.13
N PHE A 279 20.42 1.87 -1.88
CA PHE A 279 20.63 3.19 -1.25
C PHE A 279 22.02 3.35 -0.64
N GLU A 280 22.74 2.26 -0.38
CA GLU A 280 24.15 2.32 0.01
C GLU A 280 25.05 2.86 -1.13
N ILE A 281 24.67 2.62 -2.38
CA ILE A 281 25.43 3.06 -3.56
C ILE A 281 25.32 4.58 -3.72
N ASP A 282 26.42 5.28 -3.44
CA ASP A 282 26.54 6.74 -3.57
C ASP A 282 26.97 7.20 -4.98
N ASP A 283 26.40 6.56 -6.00
CA ASP A 283 26.56 6.90 -7.42
C ASP A 283 25.25 6.59 -8.17
N LYS A 284 24.67 7.60 -8.85
CA LYS A 284 23.36 7.48 -9.51
C LYS A 284 23.34 6.35 -10.53
N ASP A 285 24.33 6.34 -11.42
CA ASP A 285 24.35 5.41 -12.55
C ASP A 285 24.59 3.99 -12.06
N LYS A 286 25.49 3.80 -11.08
CA LYS A 286 25.71 2.48 -10.47
C LYS A 286 24.50 1.97 -9.69
N ALA A 287 23.77 2.85 -9.01
CA ALA A 287 22.57 2.45 -8.28
C ALA A 287 21.46 2.02 -9.26
N LEU A 288 21.27 2.76 -10.35
CA LEU A 288 20.32 2.41 -11.41
C LEU A 288 20.74 1.11 -12.13
N GLU A 289 22.02 0.96 -12.44
CA GLU A 289 22.56 -0.27 -13.03
C GLU A 289 22.36 -1.47 -12.10
N PHE A 290 22.61 -1.31 -10.79
CA PHE A 290 22.37 -2.37 -9.81
C PHE A 290 20.89 -2.78 -9.77
N ILE A 291 19.96 -1.83 -9.86
CA ILE A 291 18.53 -2.14 -9.96
C ILE A 291 18.24 -2.94 -11.22
N ASP A 292 18.76 -2.53 -12.38
CA ASP A 292 18.52 -3.19 -13.66
C ASP A 292 19.15 -4.60 -13.72
N GLN A 293 20.36 -4.80 -13.17
CA GLN A 293 21.02 -6.11 -13.09
C GLN A 293 20.24 -7.11 -12.22
N ASN A 294 19.47 -6.63 -11.24
CA ASN A 294 18.67 -7.45 -10.33
C ASN A 294 17.19 -7.57 -10.74
N GLU A 295 16.83 -7.23 -11.99
CA GLU A 295 15.44 -7.27 -12.52
C GLU A 295 14.66 -8.53 -12.15
N LYS A 296 15.31 -9.71 -12.26
CA LYS A 296 14.67 -11.00 -11.96
C LYS A 296 14.15 -11.11 -10.54
N LEU A 297 14.87 -10.53 -9.57
CA LEU A 297 14.47 -10.53 -8.17
C LEU A 297 13.24 -9.62 -7.99
N TRP A 298 13.25 -8.44 -8.59
CA TRP A 298 12.13 -7.49 -8.51
C TRP A 298 10.86 -8.05 -9.16
N MET A 299 10.99 -8.78 -10.26
CA MET A 299 9.87 -9.46 -10.93
C MET A 299 9.21 -10.55 -10.08
N MET A 300 9.87 -11.06 -9.02
CA MET A 300 9.24 -12.00 -8.09
C MET A 300 8.16 -11.32 -7.25
N VAL A 301 8.26 -10.01 -7.02
CA VAL A 301 7.33 -9.24 -6.20
C VAL A 301 6.03 -8.97 -7.00
N PRO A 302 4.89 -9.56 -6.61
CA PRO A 302 3.64 -9.31 -7.33
C PRO A 302 3.15 -7.88 -7.07
N GLY A 303 2.76 -7.17 -8.13
CA GLY A 303 2.26 -5.80 -8.01
C GLY A 303 0.95 -5.68 -7.23
N THR A 304 0.70 -4.49 -6.67
CA THR A 304 -0.42 -4.20 -5.76
C THR A 304 -1.81 -4.46 -6.37
N ARG A 305 -1.97 -4.36 -7.69
CA ARG A 305 -3.23 -4.63 -8.44
C ARG A 305 -3.29 -5.99 -9.16
N GLY A 306 -2.45 -6.95 -8.79
CA GLY A 306 -2.42 -8.26 -9.44
C GLY A 306 -1.76 -8.28 -10.82
N ALA A 307 -1.15 -7.16 -11.23
CA ALA A 307 -0.17 -7.16 -12.30
C ALA A 307 1.10 -7.85 -11.81
N ILE A 308 1.43 -9.00 -12.40
CA ILE A 308 2.73 -9.67 -12.22
C ILE A 308 3.66 -9.04 -13.26
N GLY A 309 4.92 -8.75 -12.91
CA GLY A 309 5.89 -8.00 -13.74
C GLY A 309 5.96 -8.35 -15.24
N LYS A 310 5.58 -9.57 -15.64
CA LYS A 310 5.40 -9.94 -17.06
C LYS A 310 4.29 -9.18 -17.82
N LYS A 311 3.27 -8.63 -17.16
CA LYS A 311 2.23 -7.78 -17.78
C LYS A 311 2.60 -6.29 -17.77
N THR A 312 3.60 -5.89 -16.99
CA THR A 312 4.05 -4.49 -16.93
C THR A 312 5.08 -4.19 -18.02
N ILE A 313 5.89 -5.19 -18.40
CA ILE A 313 6.59 -5.22 -19.69
C ILE A 313 5.55 -5.53 -20.77
N ASN A 314 4.68 -4.56 -21.08
CA ASN A 314 3.71 -4.70 -22.16
C ASN A 314 4.43 -5.03 -23.47
N ALA A 315 3.77 -5.77 -24.36
CA ALA A 315 4.27 -6.02 -25.72
C ALA A 315 4.65 -4.73 -26.46
N SER A 316 4.12 -3.57 -26.05
CA SER A 316 4.50 -2.24 -26.55
C SER A 316 5.91 -1.79 -26.14
N THR A 317 6.41 -2.15 -24.95
CA THR A 317 7.77 -1.79 -24.50
C THR A 317 8.83 -2.58 -25.29
N GLN A 318 8.56 -3.86 -25.55
CA GLN A 318 9.38 -4.68 -26.46
C GLN A 318 9.26 -4.21 -27.91
N PHE A 319 8.08 -3.79 -28.36
CA PHE A 319 7.89 -3.22 -29.70
C PHE A 319 8.72 -1.94 -29.89
N ASN A 320 8.66 -0.99 -28.97
CA ASN A 320 9.46 0.25 -29.08
C ASN A 320 10.97 -0.03 -29.06
N ASN A 321 11.44 -0.96 -28.21
CA ASN A 321 12.85 -1.36 -28.18
C ASN A 321 13.32 -2.09 -29.45
N LEU A 322 12.40 -2.64 -30.25
CA LEU A 322 12.70 -3.35 -31.51
C LEU A 322 12.59 -2.45 -32.76
N PHE A 323 12.02 -1.24 -32.62
CA PHE A 323 11.72 -0.38 -33.78
C PHE A 323 12.24 1.07 -33.64
N GLU A 324 13.02 1.41 -32.61
CA GLU A 324 13.86 2.62 -32.58
C GLU A 324 15.23 2.40 -33.25
N GLU A 325 15.20 2.05 -34.54
CA GLU A 325 16.23 2.40 -35.51
C GLU A 325 15.51 2.59 -36.84
N ILE A 326 15.20 3.85 -37.20
CA ILE A 326 15.21 4.46 -38.54
C ILE A 326 15.00 5.98 -38.38
#